data_AF-A0A4V3XAA2-F1
#
_entry.id   AF-A0A4V3XAA2-F1
#
_cell.length_a   1.000
_cell.length_b   1.000
_cell.length_c   1.000
_cell.angle_alpha   90.00
_cell.angle_beta   90.00
_cell.angle_gamma   90.00
#
_symmetry.space_group_name_H-M   'P 1'
#
loop_
_entity.id
_entity.type
_entity.pdbx_description
1 polymer ?
#
loop_
_entity_poly.entity_id
_entity_poly.type
_entity_poly.pdbx_seq_one_letter_code
_entity_poly.pdbx_strand_id
1 'polypeptide(L)'
;MDATPAELNLLFPTPAPPPRSTVSPIRHSGWSADSTQALLTALKENHQRWHIFFNDQKFHNHASHHLLAIYALGASAETLNAAYETHVVYQRPSFKSPGAIDKSNWKDHLGKDEYYQAYLAFFSSELLAKGTQAVLEEYVFSKDAKRRGFVHPLIHTGYGAEFGMPGMVAEGIAQAAGQEGDAIALFPAELFESPQSVSSMTSRLASFALSAKPSKPTSESPHALTILGKIHNDISMAPDVIGLVAYEGIGNPLEHVERVVDSVGDKIKKYASEWTVSPTKEDLEAKLEEVIWMNTVIYAIGGYAGREQGHDEKKKFNGDFFLMHLVTSGLLVPSLLETLSPNTAVLLLRTYFTVALVLYVARGRPALPILDFYKSTTSMPTAPGMDPSPAPKTLPPATAPNPWLHILQTTLVHPDEHLCKAQRALAHSAELYGGAPAGRFAHASKDLEGAELLDGTLFVRAASLTADRLGWMREGEEQRSWDHIGFFRPT
;
A
#
# COMPACT_ATOMS: atom_id res chain seq x y z
N MET A 1 11.75 -8.45 -23.38
CA MET A 1 10.53 -8.68 -24.18
C MET A 1 10.68 -8.03 -25.56
N ASP A 2 10.12 -8.64 -26.61
CA ASP A 2 10.19 -8.15 -27.99
C ASP A 2 9.00 -7.24 -28.37
N ALA A 3 8.61 -6.32 -27.49
CA ALA A 3 7.59 -5.33 -27.82
C ALA A 3 8.14 -4.33 -28.85
N THR A 4 7.37 -4.08 -29.91
CA THR A 4 7.72 -3.06 -30.91
C THR A 4 7.68 -1.65 -30.29
N PRO A 5 8.38 -0.66 -30.85
CA PRO A 5 8.29 0.72 -30.37
C PRO A 5 6.85 1.28 -30.35
N ALA A 6 6.00 0.82 -31.27
CA ALA A 6 4.58 1.20 -31.30
C ALA A 6 3.81 0.61 -30.10
N GLU A 7 4.01 -0.67 -29.79
CA GLU A 7 3.40 -1.31 -28.63
C GLU A 7 3.88 -0.70 -27.31
N LEU A 8 5.18 -0.41 -27.19
CA LEU A 8 5.73 0.27 -26.00
C LEU A 8 5.11 1.65 -25.77
N ASN A 9 4.80 2.38 -26.83
CA ASN A 9 4.11 3.67 -26.72
C ASN A 9 2.64 3.53 -26.29
N LEU A 10 1.99 2.40 -26.61
CA LEU A 10 0.64 2.09 -26.13
C LEU A 10 0.64 1.59 -24.68
N LEU A 11 1.67 0.84 -24.27
CA LEU A 11 1.83 0.34 -22.90
C LEU A 11 2.26 1.44 -21.92
N PHE A 12 3.09 2.38 -22.37
CA PHE A 12 3.58 3.52 -21.60
C PHE A 12 3.29 4.83 -22.35
N PRO A 13 2.00 5.23 -22.43
CA PRO A 13 1.63 6.53 -22.97
C PRO A 13 2.00 7.65 -21.99
N THR A 14 1.91 8.90 -22.44
CA THR A 14 1.98 10.06 -21.54
C THR A 14 1.03 9.87 -20.35
N PRO A 15 1.49 10.10 -19.09
CA PRO A 15 0.66 10.02 -17.90
C PRO A 15 -0.73 10.64 -18.07
N ALA A 16 -1.78 9.83 -17.91
CA ALA A 16 -3.15 10.33 -17.88
C ALA A 16 -3.38 11.19 -16.61
N PRO A 17 -4.31 12.16 -16.62
CA PRO A 17 -4.75 12.82 -15.39
C PRO A 17 -5.24 11.78 -14.37
N PRO A 18 -5.14 12.06 -13.05
CA PRO A 18 -5.71 11.18 -12.03
C PRO A 18 -7.19 10.85 -12.31
N PRO A 19 -7.68 9.65 -11.97
CA PRO A 19 -9.09 9.29 -12.13
C PRO A 19 -10.02 10.32 -11.47
N ARG A 20 -11.23 10.53 -12.01
CA ARG A 20 -12.16 11.54 -11.50
C ARG A 20 -12.90 11.06 -10.24
N SER A 21 -12.22 11.10 -9.10
CA SER A 21 -12.78 10.91 -7.76
C SER A 21 -12.26 11.98 -6.81
N THR A 22 -13.06 12.30 -5.79
CA THR A 22 -12.72 13.19 -4.68
C THR A 22 -11.57 12.64 -3.83
N VAL A 23 -11.32 11.33 -3.88
CA VAL A 23 -10.26 10.65 -3.11
C VAL A 23 -9.06 10.21 -3.96
N SER A 24 -9.05 10.55 -5.26
CA SER A 24 -7.94 10.21 -6.16
C SER A 24 -6.62 10.88 -5.76
N PRO A 25 -5.48 10.19 -5.93
CA PRO A 25 -4.16 10.75 -5.62
C PRO A 25 -3.91 12.11 -6.26
N ILE A 26 -3.50 13.09 -5.43
CA ILE A 26 -3.06 14.40 -5.89
C ILE A 26 -1.67 14.30 -6.54
N ARG A 27 -1.43 15.15 -7.54
CA ARG A 27 -0.10 15.36 -8.13
C ARG A 27 0.32 16.82 -7.94
N HIS A 28 1.52 17.02 -7.44
CA HIS A 28 2.08 18.34 -7.17
C HIS A 28 2.57 19.00 -8.47
N SER A 29 2.65 20.33 -8.44
CA SER A 29 3.33 21.09 -9.50
C SER A 29 4.84 20.83 -9.49
N GLY A 30 5.48 20.94 -10.65
CA GLY A 30 6.94 20.84 -10.78
C GLY A 30 7.41 20.08 -12.02
N TRP A 31 6.62 19.12 -12.49
CA TRP A 31 6.95 18.35 -13.70
C TRP A 31 6.79 19.20 -14.98
N SER A 32 7.57 18.84 -16.01
CA SER A 32 7.65 19.50 -17.31
C SER A 32 7.60 18.48 -18.45
N ALA A 33 7.56 18.94 -19.71
CA ALA A 33 7.68 18.05 -20.87
C ALA A 33 8.96 17.20 -20.82
N ASP A 34 10.08 17.79 -20.41
CA ASP A 34 11.35 17.08 -20.25
C ASP A 34 11.28 16.01 -19.16
N SER A 35 10.60 16.32 -18.04
CA SER A 35 10.41 15.38 -16.93
C SER A 35 9.54 14.19 -17.37
N THR A 36 8.48 14.46 -18.14
CA THR A 36 7.64 13.42 -18.75
C THR A 36 8.44 12.55 -19.72
N GLN A 37 9.30 13.14 -20.55
CA GLN A 37 10.13 12.39 -21.48
C GLN A 37 11.15 11.49 -20.73
N ALA A 38 11.79 12.01 -19.68
CA ALA A 38 12.70 11.25 -18.83
C ALA A 38 11.99 10.05 -18.18
N LEU A 39 10.83 10.29 -17.56
CA LEU A 39 9.99 9.23 -16.98
C LEU A 39 9.67 8.13 -18.00
N LEU A 40 9.13 8.50 -19.16
CA LEU A 40 8.72 7.52 -20.18
C LEU A 40 9.90 6.74 -20.75
N THR A 41 11.06 7.38 -20.88
CA THR A 41 12.29 6.71 -21.32
C THR A 41 12.71 5.66 -20.31
N ALA A 42 12.82 6.04 -19.04
CA ALA A 42 13.22 5.13 -17.96
C ALA A 42 12.22 3.98 -17.75
N LEU A 43 10.91 4.23 -17.81
CA LEU A 43 9.89 3.18 -17.66
C LEU A 43 9.94 2.16 -18.81
N LYS A 44 10.04 2.62 -20.06
CA LYS A 44 10.13 1.72 -21.23
C LYS A 44 11.43 0.91 -21.19
N GLU A 45 12.52 1.56 -20.81
CA GLU A 45 13.79 0.87 -20.65
C GLU A 45 13.71 -0.21 -19.55
N ASN A 46 13.14 0.14 -18.39
CA ASN A 46 12.95 -0.79 -17.28
C ASN A 46 12.13 -2.02 -17.69
N HIS A 47 11.01 -1.78 -18.37
CA HIS A 47 10.11 -2.82 -18.90
C HIS A 47 10.82 -3.81 -19.85
N GLN A 48 11.76 -3.31 -20.67
CA GLN A 48 12.44 -4.13 -21.66
C GLN A 48 13.66 -4.86 -21.08
N ARG A 49 14.49 -4.15 -20.29
CA ARG A 49 15.82 -4.61 -19.88
C ARG A 49 15.81 -5.44 -18.60
N TRP A 50 14.92 -5.14 -17.66
CA TRP A 50 15.03 -5.68 -16.30
C TRP A 50 13.92 -6.67 -15.98
N HIS A 51 14.24 -7.63 -15.12
CA HIS A 51 13.27 -8.54 -14.55
C HIS A 51 12.47 -7.83 -13.45
N ILE A 52 11.23 -8.27 -13.18
CA ILE A 52 10.41 -7.74 -12.08
C ILE A 52 10.95 -8.11 -10.69
N PHE A 53 11.88 -9.06 -10.66
CA PHE A 53 12.60 -9.49 -9.48
C PHE A 53 14.08 -9.21 -9.71
N PHE A 54 14.72 -8.42 -8.85
CA PHE A 54 16.11 -8.02 -9.05
C PHE A 54 17.13 -9.04 -8.55
N ASN A 55 16.69 -10.08 -7.82
CA ASN A 55 17.56 -11.17 -7.35
C ASN A 55 16.82 -12.52 -7.33
N ASP A 56 17.55 -13.58 -7.00
CA ASP A 56 17.01 -14.95 -6.90
C ASP A 56 16.17 -15.19 -5.63
N GLN A 57 16.24 -14.27 -4.66
CA GLN A 57 15.33 -14.22 -3.50
C GLN A 57 13.97 -13.59 -3.85
N LYS A 58 13.75 -13.25 -5.12
CA LYS A 58 12.51 -12.67 -5.65
C LYS A 58 12.16 -11.31 -5.05
N PHE A 59 13.17 -10.52 -4.65
CA PHE A 59 12.94 -9.12 -4.25
C PHE A 59 12.51 -8.29 -5.45
N HIS A 60 11.55 -7.41 -5.23
CA HIS A 60 10.82 -6.72 -6.29
C HIS A 60 11.63 -5.58 -6.91
N ASN A 61 11.56 -5.43 -8.23
CA ASN A 61 12.05 -4.24 -8.91
C ASN A 61 11.11 -3.06 -8.60
N HIS A 62 11.65 -2.02 -7.96
CA HIS A 62 10.91 -0.82 -7.54
C HIS A 62 11.22 0.43 -8.36
N ALA A 63 12.00 0.32 -9.44
CA ALA A 63 12.41 1.48 -10.25
C ALA A 63 11.20 2.29 -10.73
N SER A 64 10.21 1.61 -11.29
CA SER A 64 8.96 2.22 -11.76
C SER A 64 8.19 2.93 -10.63
N HIS A 65 8.18 2.34 -9.43
CA HIS A 65 7.49 2.92 -8.27
C HIS A 65 8.17 4.20 -7.79
N HIS A 66 9.51 4.19 -7.68
CA HIS A 66 10.29 5.36 -7.31
C HIS A 66 9.98 6.49 -8.30
N LEU A 67 10.16 6.23 -9.60
CA LEU A 67 10.00 7.23 -10.66
C LEU A 67 8.60 7.84 -10.70
N LEU A 68 7.56 7.01 -10.62
CA LEU A 68 6.17 7.50 -10.63
C LEU A 68 5.83 8.27 -9.35
N ALA A 69 6.35 7.86 -8.18
CA ALA A 69 6.16 8.57 -6.93
C ALA A 69 6.77 9.98 -6.98
N ILE A 70 8.05 10.10 -7.35
CA ILE A 70 8.72 11.41 -7.40
C ILE A 70 8.23 12.27 -8.56
N TYR A 71 7.81 11.69 -9.69
CA TYR A 71 7.14 12.43 -10.76
C TYR A 71 5.83 13.06 -10.25
N ALA A 72 5.01 12.31 -9.50
CA ALA A 72 3.80 12.86 -8.88
C ALA A 72 4.08 13.93 -7.82
N LEU A 73 5.27 13.94 -7.22
CA LEU A 73 5.74 14.99 -6.32
C LEU A 73 6.37 16.19 -7.06
N GLY A 74 6.48 16.15 -8.39
CA GLY A 74 6.99 17.26 -9.21
C GLY A 74 8.48 17.20 -9.52
N ALA A 75 9.10 16.01 -9.49
CA ALA A 75 10.52 15.83 -9.83
C ALA A 75 10.86 16.31 -11.24
N SER A 76 12.07 16.85 -11.39
CA SER A 76 12.65 17.24 -12.68
C SER A 76 13.16 16.02 -13.45
N ALA A 77 13.46 16.20 -14.75
CA ALA A 77 14.13 15.19 -15.56
C ALA A 77 15.47 14.72 -14.96
N GLU A 78 16.26 15.63 -14.40
CA GLU A 78 17.54 15.32 -13.76
C GLU A 78 17.35 14.40 -12.55
N THR A 79 16.41 14.74 -11.66
CA THR A 79 16.10 13.93 -10.48
C THR A 79 15.55 12.55 -10.87
N LEU A 80 14.69 12.46 -11.89
CA LEU A 80 14.17 11.20 -12.39
C LEU A 80 15.28 10.30 -12.95
N ASN A 81 16.18 10.86 -13.76
CA ASN A 81 17.30 10.10 -14.31
C ASN A 81 18.25 9.65 -13.20
N ALA A 82 18.60 10.54 -12.26
CA ALA A 82 19.45 10.20 -11.13
C ALA A 82 18.84 9.09 -10.26
N ALA A 83 17.53 9.15 -10.00
CA ALA A 83 16.81 8.09 -9.30
C ALA A 83 16.87 6.77 -10.09
N TYR A 84 16.63 6.77 -11.40
CA TYR A 84 16.70 5.52 -12.18
C TYR A 84 18.10 4.88 -12.14
N GLU A 85 19.16 5.70 -12.20
CA GLU A 85 20.54 5.22 -12.11
C GLU A 85 20.86 4.52 -10.77
N THR A 86 20.19 4.87 -9.66
CA THR A 86 20.38 4.14 -8.40
C THR A 86 19.81 2.73 -8.47
N HIS A 87 18.83 2.47 -9.34
CA HIS A 87 18.20 1.15 -9.50
C HIS A 87 19.00 0.26 -10.44
N VAL A 88 19.39 0.76 -11.62
CA VAL A 88 19.95 -0.08 -12.71
C VAL A 88 21.20 -0.88 -12.34
N VAL A 89 21.96 -0.42 -11.33
CA VAL A 89 23.22 -1.04 -10.89
C VAL A 89 23.06 -2.40 -10.21
N TYR A 90 21.86 -2.74 -9.73
CA TYR A 90 21.58 -4.01 -9.05
C TYR A 90 20.47 -4.83 -9.71
N GLN A 91 19.83 -4.32 -10.78
CA GLN A 91 18.74 -5.03 -11.44
C GLN A 91 19.23 -6.32 -12.12
N ARG A 92 18.41 -7.37 -12.00
CA ARG A 92 18.58 -8.60 -12.78
C ARG A 92 18.12 -8.35 -14.23
N PRO A 93 18.95 -8.63 -15.25
CA PRO A 93 18.52 -8.58 -16.63
C PRO A 93 17.31 -9.50 -16.90
N SER A 94 16.40 -9.04 -17.75
CA SER A 94 15.34 -9.88 -18.28
C SER A 94 15.93 -11.01 -19.14
N PHE A 95 15.27 -12.16 -19.17
CA PHE A 95 15.71 -13.33 -19.94
C PHE A 95 14.53 -13.99 -20.64
N LYS A 96 14.84 -14.84 -21.62
CA LYS A 96 13.80 -15.54 -22.40
C LYS A 96 13.10 -16.59 -21.54
N SER A 97 11.77 -16.54 -21.50
CA SER A 97 10.93 -17.55 -20.84
C SER A 97 11.13 -18.96 -21.44
N PRO A 98 11.03 -20.05 -20.66
CA PRO A 98 11.09 -21.42 -21.17
C PRO A 98 10.00 -21.77 -22.20
N GLY A 99 8.85 -21.07 -22.15
CA GLY A 99 7.75 -21.27 -23.08
C GLY A 99 6.81 -20.05 -23.15
N ALA A 100 5.89 -20.07 -24.10
CA ALA A 100 4.86 -19.04 -24.23
C ALA A 100 3.68 -19.29 -23.27
N ILE A 101 2.99 -18.21 -22.89
CA ILE A 101 1.76 -18.24 -22.13
C ILE A 101 0.61 -17.73 -23.00
N ASP A 102 -0.51 -18.43 -22.98
CA ASP A 102 -1.76 -18.07 -23.63
C ASP A 102 -2.98 -18.46 -22.78
N LYS A 103 -4.19 -18.25 -23.31
CA LYS A 103 -5.46 -18.52 -22.61
C LYS A 103 -5.63 -19.99 -22.20
N SER A 104 -5.00 -20.92 -22.90
CA SER A 104 -5.11 -22.35 -22.64
C SER A 104 -4.20 -22.84 -21.52
N ASN A 105 -3.06 -22.17 -21.27
CA ASN A 105 -2.03 -22.65 -20.33
C ASN A 105 -1.63 -21.65 -19.24
N TRP A 106 -2.22 -20.46 -19.16
CA TRP A 106 -1.81 -19.43 -18.19
C TRP A 106 -1.89 -19.87 -16.71
N LYS A 107 -2.64 -20.92 -16.39
CA LYS A 107 -2.73 -21.46 -15.03
C LYS A 107 -1.64 -22.50 -14.70
N ASP A 108 -0.96 -23.04 -15.71
CA ASP A 108 -0.07 -24.20 -15.58
C ASP A 108 1.33 -23.82 -15.04
N HIS A 109 1.67 -22.54 -15.13
CA HIS A 109 2.99 -22.01 -14.79
C HIS A 109 2.96 -20.97 -13.67
N LEU A 110 1.86 -20.90 -12.91
CA LEU A 110 1.75 -19.98 -11.77
C LEU A 110 2.78 -20.33 -10.69
N GLY A 111 3.42 -19.31 -10.13
CA GLY A 111 4.51 -19.42 -9.15
C GLY A 111 5.88 -19.67 -9.73
N LYS A 112 6.02 -19.73 -11.06
CA LYS A 112 7.30 -19.96 -11.76
C LYS A 112 7.83 -18.65 -12.33
N ASP A 113 8.76 -18.01 -11.63
CA ASP A 113 9.28 -16.70 -12.03
C ASP A 113 10.02 -16.73 -13.37
N GLU A 114 10.54 -17.88 -13.78
CA GLU A 114 11.13 -18.07 -15.10
C GLU A 114 10.13 -17.86 -16.25
N TYR A 115 8.83 -17.94 -15.98
CA TYR A 115 7.76 -17.62 -16.94
C TYR A 115 7.29 -16.16 -16.89
N TYR A 116 7.85 -15.31 -16.01
CA TYR A 116 7.42 -13.91 -15.85
C TYR A 116 7.36 -13.16 -17.18
N GLN A 117 8.38 -13.26 -18.03
CA GLN A 117 8.41 -12.55 -19.31
C GLN A 117 7.32 -13.04 -20.29
N ALA A 118 6.93 -14.31 -20.22
CA ALA A 118 5.83 -14.82 -21.03
C ALA A 118 4.46 -14.38 -20.47
N TYR A 119 4.29 -14.34 -19.15
CA TYR A 119 3.11 -13.74 -18.52
C TYR A 119 2.99 -12.25 -18.86
N LEU A 120 4.11 -11.52 -18.83
CA LEU A 120 4.13 -10.10 -19.16
C LEU A 120 3.71 -9.87 -20.61
N ALA A 121 4.23 -10.65 -21.56
CA ALA A 121 3.82 -10.58 -22.96
C ALA A 121 2.32 -10.89 -23.12
N PHE A 122 1.83 -11.96 -22.49
CA PHE A 122 0.41 -12.36 -22.52
C PHE A 122 -0.52 -11.26 -21.98
N PHE A 123 -0.23 -10.73 -20.79
CA PHE A 123 -1.07 -9.70 -20.18
C PHE A 123 -0.97 -8.36 -20.90
N SER A 124 0.20 -8.00 -21.44
CA SER A 124 0.33 -6.82 -22.32
C SER A 124 -0.61 -6.93 -23.53
N SER A 125 -0.64 -8.08 -24.22
CA SER A 125 -1.57 -8.29 -25.34
C SER A 125 -3.04 -8.25 -24.92
N GLU A 126 -3.40 -8.88 -23.80
CA GLU A 126 -4.78 -8.86 -23.30
C GLU A 126 -5.22 -7.45 -22.90
N LEU A 127 -4.33 -6.65 -22.29
CA LEU A 127 -4.60 -5.28 -21.88
C LEU A 127 -4.78 -4.34 -23.07
N LEU A 128 -3.94 -4.47 -24.10
CA LEU A 128 -4.08 -3.69 -25.34
C LEU A 128 -5.38 -4.04 -26.08
N ALA A 129 -5.86 -5.29 -25.98
CA ALA A 129 -7.07 -5.75 -26.65
C ALA A 129 -8.37 -5.42 -25.89
N LYS A 130 -8.37 -5.53 -24.55
CA LYS A 130 -9.59 -5.49 -23.73
C LYS A 130 -9.66 -4.31 -22.75
N GLY A 131 -8.53 -3.67 -22.46
CA GLY A 131 -8.42 -2.63 -21.44
C GLY A 131 -8.31 -3.17 -20.00
N THR A 132 -7.93 -2.27 -19.08
CA THR A 132 -7.57 -2.60 -17.70
C THR A 132 -8.70 -3.27 -16.91
N GLN A 133 -9.90 -2.70 -16.92
CA GLN A 133 -11.03 -3.22 -16.13
C GLN A 133 -11.32 -4.69 -16.48
N ALA A 134 -11.51 -4.99 -17.76
CA ALA A 134 -11.87 -6.32 -18.22
C ALA A 134 -10.79 -7.36 -17.88
N VAL A 135 -9.51 -7.02 -18.05
CA VAL A 135 -8.40 -7.94 -17.72
C VAL A 135 -8.31 -8.20 -16.22
N LEU A 136 -8.46 -7.17 -15.37
CA LEU A 136 -8.45 -7.37 -13.92
C LEU A 136 -9.63 -8.23 -13.47
N GLU A 137 -10.83 -7.99 -14.00
CA GLU A 137 -12.02 -8.77 -13.64
C GLU A 137 -11.91 -10.23 -14.11
N GLU A 138 -11.32 -10.49 -15.28
CA GLU A 138 -11.16 -11.83 -15.83
C GLU A 138 -10.05 -12.63 -15.15
N TYR A 139 -8.88 -12.04 -14.91
CA TYR A 139 -7.69 -12.79 -14.49
C TYR A 139 -7.32 -12.61 -13.01
N VAL A 140 -7.80 -11.56 -12.34
CA VAL A 140 -7.46 -11.26 -10.93
C VAL A 140 -8.66 -11.42 -10.01
N PHE A 141 -9.84 -10.94 -10.41
CA PHE A 141 -11.05 -10.95 -9.58
C PHE A 141 -12.02 -12.09 -9.88
N SER A 142 -11.73 -12.93 -10.87
CA SER A 142 -12.53 -14.12 -11.13
C SER A 142 -12.32 -15.20 -10.06
N LYS A 143 -13.32 -16.08 -9.93
CA LYS A 143 -13.28 -17.26 -9.05
C LYS A 143 -12.13 -18.22 -9.37
N ASP A 144 -11.69 -18.22 -10.63
CA ASP A 144 -10.68 -19.16 -11.12
C ASP A 144 -9.25 -18.58 -11.00
N ALA A 145 -9.12 -17.34 -10.52
CA ALA A 145 -7.85 -16.69 -10.28
C ALA A 145 -7.20 -17.21 -9.01
N LYS A 146 -6.00 -17.79 -9.13
CA LYS A 146 -5.15 -18.06 -7.97
C LYS A 146 -4.42 -16.77 -7.60
N ARG A 147 -4.69 -16.26 -6.40
CA ARG A 147 -4.17 -14.97 -5.92
C ARG A 147 -2.86 -15.19 -5.18
N ARG A 148 -1.82 -14.49 -5.61
CA ARG A 148 -0.45 -14.62 -5.08
C ARG A 148 0.15 -13.23 -4.93
N GLY A 149 0.95 -13.04 -3.88
CA GLY A 149 1.67 -11.78 -3.64
C GLY A 149 0.79 -10.53 -3.60
N PHE A 150 -0.10 -10.35 -2.62
CA PHE A 150 -1.16 -9.34 -2.76
C PHE A 150 -0.67 -7.88 -2.79
N VAL A 151 0.37 -7.52 -2.02
CA VAL A 151 0.71 -6.10 -1.79
C VAL A 151 1.47 -5.47 -2.98
N HIS A 152 2.56 -6.09 -3.44
CA HIS A 152 3.42 -5.49 -4.47
C HIS A 152 2.79 -5.46 -5.87
N PRO A 153 2.21 -6.57 -6.36
CA PRO A 153 1.29 -6.58 -7.50
C PRO A 153 0.20 -5.51 -7.45
N LEU A 154 -0.48 -5.33 -6.30
CA LEU A 154 -1.49 -4.28 -6.15
C LEU A 154 -0.89 -2.87 -6.28
N ILE A 155 0.31 -2.64 -5.75
CA ILE A 155 1.04 -1.36 -5.95
C ILE A 155 1.35 -1.14 -7.44
N HIS A 156 1.92 -2.13 -8.14
CA HIS A 156 2.22 -2.03 -9.59
C HIS A 156 0.96 -1.73 -10.41
N THR A 157 -0.08 -2.55 -10.22
CA THR A 157 -1.36 -2.41 -10.93
C THR A 157 -2.04 -1.09 -10.59
N GLY A 158 -1.95 -0.66 -9.33
CA GLY A 158 -2.50 0.60 -8.84
C GLY A 158 -1.82 1.83 -9.46
N TYR A 159 -0.49 1.82 -9.59
CA TYR A 159 0.23 2.84 -10.35
C TYR A 159 -0.19 2.85 -11.83
N GLY A 160 -0.36 1.67 -12.44
CA GLY A 160 -0.86 1.56 -13.80
C GLY A 160 -2.26 2.16 -13.98
N ALA A 161 -3.16 1.93 -13.03
CA ALA A 161 -4.50 2.53 -13.01
C ALA A 161 -4.46 4.05 -12.79
N GLU A 162 -3.62 4.53 -11.87
CA GLU A 162 -3.50 5.95 -11.55
C GLU A 162 -2.95 6.77 -12.74
N PHE A 163 -1.92 6.24 -13.41
CA PHE A 163 -1.21 6.93 -14.50
C PHE A 163 -1.75 6.58 -15.89
N GLY A 164 -2.72 5.67 -15.99
CA GLY A 164 -3.27 5.21 -17.27
C GLY A 164 -2.23 4.46 -18.11
N MET A 165 -1.40 3.63 -17.49
CA MET A 165 -0.30 2.90 -18.13
C MET A 165 -0.56 1.39 -18.14
N PRO A 166 -1.05 0.81 -19.26
CA PRO A 166 -1.28 -0.62 -19.38
C PRO A 166 -0.02 -1.48 -19.13
N GLY A 167 1.17 -0.98 -19.47
CA GLY A 167 2.43 -1.68 -19.19
C GLY A 167 2.65 -1.96 -17.71
N MET A 168 2.40 -0.96 -16.85
CA MET A 168 2.47 -1.11 -15.39
C MET A 168 1.43 -2.10 -14.85
N VAL A 169 0.22 -2.11 -15.42
CA VAL A 169 -0.82 -3.10 -15.08
C VAL A 169 -0.35 -4.50 -15.47
N ALA A 170 0.19 -4.67 -16.67
CA ALA A 170 0.72 -5.95 -17.16
C ALA A 170 1.83 -6.48 -16.24
N GLU A 171 2.76 -5.60 -15.85
CA GLU A 171 3.85 -5.92 -14.91
C GLU A 171 3.32 -6.42 -13.57
N GLY A 172 2.33 -5.74 -12.98
CA GLY A 172 1.74 -6.14 -11.69
C GLY A 172 1.05 -7.50 -11.74
N ILE A 173 0.24 -7.76 -12.78
CA ILE A 173 -0.46 -9.05 -12.92
C ILE A 173 0.55 -10.18 -13.22
N ALA A 174 1.55 -9.92 -14.07
CA ALA A 174 2.61 -10.89 -14.34
C ALA A 174 3.49 -11.16 -13.11
N GLN A 175 3.73 -10.16 -12.26
CA GLN A 175 4.42 -10.30 -10.98
C GLN A 175 3.66 -11.27 -10.06
N ALA A 176 2.35 -11.09 -9.91
CA ALA A 176 1.51 -12.00 -9.15
C ALA A 176 1.57 -13.43 -9.72
N ALA A 177 1.54 -13.58 -11.05
CA ALA A 177 1.62 -14.90 -11.69
C ALA A 177 2.96 -15.61 -11.46
N GLY A 178 4.08 -14.87 -11.39
CA GLY A 178 5.42 -15.43 -11.16
C GLY A 178 5.79 -15.65 -9.69
N GLN A 179 5.00 -15.16 -8.73
CA GLN A 179 5.30 -15.25 -7.30
C GLN A 179 4.82 -16.58 -6.68
N GLU A 180 5.64 -17.17 -5.82
CA GLU A 180 5.28 -18.36 -5.04
C GLU A 180 4.30 -18.06 -3.89
N GLY A 181 3.68 -19.11 -3.35
CA GLY A 181 2.67 -19.01 -2.28
C GLY A 181 1.25 -18.68 -2.78
N ASP A 182 0.25 -19.35 -2.22
CA ASP A 182 -1.17 -19.04 -2.46
C ASP A 182 -1.70 -18.20 -1.28
N ALA A 183 -2.16 -16.97 -1.56
CA ALA A 183 -2.90 -16.18 -0.57
C ALA A 183 -4.34 -16.71 -0.33
N ILE A 184 -4.69 -17.85 -0.95
CA ILE A 184 -6.04 -18.41 -1.00
C ILE A 184 -6.60 -18.70 0.40
N ALA A 185 -5.75 -19.09 1.36
CA ALA A 185 -6.21 -19.38 2.72
C ALA A 185 -6.85 -18.16 3.42
N LEU A 186 -6.53 -16.93 2.99
CA LEU A 186 -7.13 -15.69 3.49
C LEU A 186 -8.50 -15.38 2.88
N PHE A 187 -8.81 -15.90 1.70
CA PHE A 187 -9.96 -15.50 0.90
C PHE A 187 -10.75 -16.72 0.42
N PRO A 188 -11.85 -17.08 1.11
CA PRO A 188 -12.73 -18.15 0.66
C PRO A 188 -13.19 -17.89 -0.78
N ALA A 189 -13.28 -18.93 -1.61
CA ALA A 189 -13.74 -18.83 -2.99
C ALA A 189 -15.15 -18.22 -3.07
N GLU A 190 -15.93 -18.35 -2.00
CA GLU A 190 -17.27 -17.83 -1.79
C GLU A 190 -17.34 -16.29 -1.83
N LEU A 191 -16.26 -15.58 -1.50
CA LEU A 191 -16.19 -14.11 -1.65
C LEU A 191 -16.24 -13.66 -3.12
N PHE A 192 -15.99 -14.59 -4.05
CA PHE A 192 -15.89 -14.34 -5.50
C PHE A 192 -17.09 -14.90 -6.28
N GLU A 193 -18.15 -15.35 -5.59
CA GLU A 193 -19.40 -15.74 -6.23
C GLU A 193 -20.09 -14.53 -6.87
N SER A 194 -20.48 -14.64 -8.15
CA SER A 194 -21.19 -13.58 -8.86
C SER A 194 -22.62 -13.40 -8.32
N PRO A 195 -23.11 -12.15 -8.12
CA PRO A 195 -24.47 -11.86 -7.67
C PRO A 195 -25.57 -12.11 -8.73
N GLN A 196 -25.26 -12.77 -9.86
CA GLN A 196 -26.25 -13.09 -10.91
C GLN A 196 -27.39 -14.03 -10.46
N SER A 197 -27.34 -14.56 -9.24
CA SER A 197 -28.51 -15.11 -8.56
C SER A 197 -29.03 -14.11 -7.54
N VAL A 198 -29.89 -13.20 -7.98
CA VAL A 198 -30.61 -12.22 -7.14
C VAL A 198 -31.52 -12.91 -6.11
N SER A 199 -31.68 -14.24 -6.18
CA SER A 199 -32.36 -15.06 -5.17
C SER A 199 -31.43 -15.70 -4.12
N SER A 200 -30.11 -15.69 -4.31
CA SER A 200 -29.13 -16.37 -3.43
C SER A 200 -28.54 -15.46 -2.36
N MET A 201 -28.26 -14.18 -2.65
CA MET A 201 -27.70 -13.28 -1.62
C MET A 201 -28.70 -12.98 -0.49
N THR A 202 -29.98 -12.83 -0.82
CA THR A 202 -31.05 -12.61 0.17
C THR A 202 -31.36 -13.88 0.98
N SER A 203 -31.13 -15.08 0.43
CA SER A 203 -31.35 -16.34 1.16
C SER A 203 -30.13 -16.77 1.99
N ARG A 204 -28.90 -16.42 1.58
CA ARG A 204 -27.67 -16.74 2.31
C ARG A 204 -27.36 -15.78 3.46
N LEU A 205 -27.79 -14.52 3.38
CA LEU A 205 -27.84 -13.64 4.55
C LEU A 205 -28.86 -14.14 5.59
N ALA A 206 -29.93 -14.82 5.15
CA ALA A 206 -30.91 -15.42 6.04
C ALA A 206 -30.41 -16.73 6.70
N SER A 207 -29.61 -17.56 6.02
CA SER A 207 -29.11 -18.82 6.58
C SER A 207 -28.05 -18.64 7.68
N PHE A 208 -27.26 -17.56 7.66
CA PHE A 208 -26.41 -17.18 8.80
C PHE A 208 -27.17 -16.44 9.91
N ALA A 209 -28.36 -15.90 9.62
CA ALA A 209 -29.20 -15.18 10.58
C ALA A 209 -30.25 -16.06 11.30
N LEU A 210 -30.45 -17.31 10.89
CA LEU A 210 -31.55 -18.18 11.38
C LEU A 210 -31.33 -18.81 12.77
N SER A 211 -30.40 -18.30 13.59
CA SER A 211 -30.39 -18.53 15.05
C SER A 211 -30.53 -17.25 15.89
N ALA A 212 -30.73 -16.09 15.26
CA ALA A 212 -31.03 -14.85 15.97
C ALA A 212 -32.40 -14.32 15.53
N LYS A 213 -33.28 -14.06 16.52
CA LYS A 213 -34.59 -13.43 16.29
C LYS A 213 -34.43 -12.15 15.45
N PRO A 214 -35.40 -11.82 14.57
CA PRO A 214 -35.31 -10.65 13.72
C PRO A 214 -35.42 -9.38 14.57
N SER A 215 -34.28 -8.73 14.81
CA SER A 215 -34.22 -7.34 15.23
C SER A 215 -34.29 -6.43 14.00
N LYS A 216 -34.89 -5.25 14.15
CA LYS A 216 -34.91 -4.16 13.16
C LYS A 216 -33.52 -3.91 12.53
N PRO A 217 -33.42 -3.37 11.30
CA PRO A 217 -32.14 -3.00 10.70
C PRO A 217 -31.57 -1.79 11.44
N THR A 218 -30.81 -2.05 12.51
CA THR A 218 -30.20 -1.05 13.39
C THR A 218 -28.79 -1.47 13.82
N SER A 219 -27.96 -1.93 12.89
CA SER A 219 -26.53 -2.07 13.14
C SER A 219 -25.79 -1.37 12.01
N GLU A 220 -25.39 -0.13 12.24
CA GLU A 220 -24.36 0.53 11.44
C GLU A 220 -23.14 -0.40 11.37
N SER A 221 -22.58 -0.57 10.16
CA SER A 221 -21.32 -1.31 9.97
C SER A 221 -20.26 -0.69 10.90
N PRO A 222 -19.62 -1.46 11.80
CA PRO A 222 -18.58 -0.92 12.67
C PRO A 222 -17.46 -0.28 11.85
N HIS A 223 -16.85 0.76 12.41
CA HIS A 223 -15.71 1.43 11.78
C HIS A 223 -14.46 0.51 11.78
N ALA A 224 -13.58 0.65 10.79
CA ALA A 224 -12.33 -0.14 10.70
C ALA A 224 -11.49 -0.07 11.98
N LEU A 225 -11.39 1.11 12.60
CA LEU A 225 -10.71 1.31 13.90
C LEU A 225 -11.34 0.51 15.06
N THR A 226 -12.66 0.32 15.06
CA THR A 226 -13.34 -0.55 16.04
C THR A 226 -12.91 -1.99 15.86
N ILE A 227 -12.81 -2.46 14.61
CA ILE A 227 -12.34 -3.82 14.30
C ILE A 227 -10.85 -3.99 14.67
N LEU A 228 -10.01 -2.99 14.37
CA LEU A 228 -8.62 -2.95 14.80
C LEU A 228 -8.52 -3.08 16.33
N GLY A 229 -9.33 -2.33 17.08
CA GLY A 229 -9.39 -2.38 18.53
C GLY A 229 -9.78 -3.77 19.08
N LYS A 230 -10.80 -4.40 18.48
CA LYS A 230 -11.20 -5.77 18.84
C LYS A 230 -10.07 -6.78 18.65
N ILE A 231 -9.38 -6.72 17.50
CA ILE A 231 -8.21 -7.56 17.22
C ILE A 231 -7.04 -7.22 18.16
N HIS A 232 -6.83 -5.94 18.45
CA HIS A 232 -5.82 -5.49 19.39
C HIS A 232 -6.03 -6.06 20.79
N ASN A 233 -7.27 -6.15 21.26
CA ASN A 233 -7.56 -6.63 22.61
C ASN A 233 -7.73 -8.16 22.69
N ASP A 234 -7.65 -8.87 21.57
CA ASP A 234 -7.81 -10.31 21.52
C ASP A 234 -6.52 -11.04 21.90
N ILE A 235 -6.49 -11.60 23.11
CA ILE A 235 -5.31 -12.30 23.63
C ILE A 235 -4.88 -13.50 22.78
N SER A 236 -5.81 -14.13 22.05
CA SER A 236 -5.45 -15.24 21.15
C SER A 236 -4.63 -14.79 19.94
N MET A 237 -4.62 -13.49 19.65
CA MET A 237 -3.82 -12.86 18.59
C MET A 237 -2.55 -12.20 19.12
N ALA A 238 -2.15 -12.48 20.36
CA ALA A 238 -0.86 -12.05 20.88
C ALA A 238 0.29 -12.83 20.19
N PRO A 239 1.43 -12.18 19.89
CA PRO A 239 2.52 -12.81 19.16
C PRO A 239 3.07 -14.05 19.86
N ASP A 240 3.14 -14.05 21.19
CA ASP A 240 3.59 -15.19 22.00
C ASP A 240 2.58 -16.35 22.02
N VAL A 241 1.28 -16.07 21.89
CA VAL A 241 0.24 -17.10 21.79
C VAL A 241 0.24 -17.77 20.41
N ILE A 242 0.46 -16.99 19.34
CA ILE A 242 0.59 -17.51 17.98
C ILE A 242 1.94 -18.22 17.77
N GLY A 243 2.96 -17.87 18.56
CA GLY A 243 4.33 -18.37 18.40
C GLY A 243 5.10 -17.65 17.30
N LEU A 244 4.91 -16.33 17.18
CA LEU A 244 5.71 -15.46 16.32
C LEU A 244 7.02 -15.10 17.03
N VAL A 245 8.15 -15.27 16.35
CA VAL A 245 9.49 -15.07 16.92
C VAL A 245 10.32 -14.14 16.04
N ALA A 246 11.23 -13.39 16.65
CA ALA A 246 12.22 -12.65 15.88
C ALA A 246 13.20 -13.62 15.21
N TYR A 247 13.47 -13.41 13.92
CA TYR A 247 14.55 -14.09 13.21
C TYR A 247 15.81 -13.21 13.19
N GLU A 248 16.99 -13.84 13.16
CA GLU A 248 18.21 -13.11 12.82
C GLU A 248 18.17 -12.69 11.34
N GLY A 249 18.48 -11.42 11.06
CA GLY A 249 18.47 -10.85 9.71
C GLY A 249 17.07 -10.46 9.20
N ILE A 250 16.85 -10.54 7.88
CA ILE A 250 15.57 -10.14 7.26
C ILE A 250 14.45 -11.16 7.57
N GLY A 251 14.80 -12.38 7.97
CA GLY A 251 13.86 -13.49 8.20
C GLY A 251 13.07 -13.86 6.94
N ASN A 252 12.04 -14.70 7.10
CA ASN A 252 11.02 -14.92 6.08
C ASN A 252 9.67 -14.35 6.57
N PRO A 253 9.33 -13.10 6.22
CA PRO A 253 8.08 -12.46 6.64
C PRO A 253 6.82 -13.23 6.22
N LEU A 254 6.91 -14.04 5.16
CA LEU A 254 5.78 -14.86 4.70
C LEU A 254 5.46 -15.98 5.69
N GLU A 255 6.44 -16.52 6.42
CA GLU A 255 6.19 -17.55 7.44
C GLU A 255 5.33 -17.03 8.58
N HIS A 256 5.53 -15.77 8.99
CA HIS A 256 4.68 -15.14 10.00
C HIS A 256 3.25 -14.94 9.50
N VAL A 257 3.08 -14.56 8.23
CA VAL A 257 1.76 -14.47 7.62
C VAL A 257 1.10 -15.84 7.60
N GLU A 258 1.76 -16.87 7.05
CA GLU A 258 1.25 -18.24 7.00
C GLU A 258 0.86 -18.75 8.40
N ARG A 259 1.72 -18.57 9.40
CA ARG A 259 1.42 -18.95 10.78
C ARG A 259 0.21 -18.22 11.36
N VAL A 260 0.04 -16.93 11.08
CA VAL A 260 -1.16 -16.18 11.50
C VAL A 260 -2.41 -16.73 10.83
N VAL A 261 -2.34 -17.02 9.54
CA VAL A 261 -3.48 -17.57 8.78
C VAL A 261 -3.89 -18.94 9.32
N ASP A 262 -2.92 -19.82 9.57
CA ASP A 262 -3.17 -21.16 10.08
C ASP A 262 -3.69 -21.16 11.52
N SER A 263 -3.19 -20.24 12.35
CA SER A 263 -3.50 -20.23 13.79
C SER A 263 -4.78 -19.45 14.13
N VAL A 264 -4.99 -18.30 13.50
CA VAL A 264 -6.06 -17.35 13.86
C VAL A 264 -6.79 -16.76 12.65
N GLY A 265 -6.53 -17.25 11.44
CA GLY A 265 -7.11 -16.72 10.19
C GLY A 265 -8.64 -16.70 10.19
N ASP A 266 -9.31 -17.74 10.69
CA ASP A 266 -10.78 -17.79 10.77
C ASP A 266 -11.35 -16.75 11.74
N LYS A 267 -10.61 -16.42 12.80
CA LYS A 267 -11.01 -15.37 13.75
C LYS A 267 -10.84 -13.99 13.14
N ILE A 268 -9.74 -13.76 12.41
CA ILE A 268 -9.55 -12.52 11.63
C ILE A 268 -10.65 -12.37 10.60
N LYS A 269 -11.00 -13.43 9.85
CA LYS A 269 -12.12 -13.42 8.89
C LYS A 269 -13.46 -13.09 9.58
N LYS A 270 -13.71 -13.65 10.77
CA LYS A 270 -14.91 -13.34 11.54
C LYS A 270 -14.98 -11.84 11.89
N TYR A 271 -13.92 -11.27 12.43
CA TYR A 271 -13.87 -9.83 12.70
C TYR A 271 -14.00 -8.99 11.42
N ALA A 272 -13.29 -9.36 10.35
CA ALA A 272 -13.35 -8.66 9.08
C ALA A 272 -14.75 -8.73 8.44
N SER A 273 -15.52 -9.80 8.69
CA SER A 273 -16.89 -9.96 8.19
C SER A 273 -17.90 -9.02 8.86
N GLU A 274 -17.59 -8.50 10.05
CA GLU A 274 -18.41 -7.48 10.70
C GLU A 274 -18.35 -6.15 9.94
N TRP A 275 -17.24 -5.88 9.24
CA TRP A 275 -17.06 -4.70 8.42
C TRP A 275 -17.66 -4.89 7.02
N THR A 276 -18.84 -4.33 6.80
CA THR A 276 -19.56 -4.44 5.53
C THR A 276 -19.34 -3.23 4.64
N VAL A 277 -19.29 -3.48 3.32
CA VAL A 277 -19.16 -2.47 2.25
C VAL A 277 -20.23 -2.73 1.21
N SER A 278 -20.91 -1.68 0.78
CA SER A 278 -21.91 -1.66 -0.28
C SER A 278 -21.31 -1.14 -1.59
N PRO A 279 -21.85 -1.55 -2.75
CA PRO A 279 -21.31 -1.20 -4.07
C PRO A 279 -21.76 0.21 -4.52
N THR A 280 -21.76 1.19 -3.62
CA THR A 280 -22.00 2.60 -3.94
C THR A 280 -20.69 3.37 -3.86
N LYS A 281 -20.56 4.44 -4.66
CA LYS A 281 -19.34 5.25 -4.66
C LYS A 281 -19.11 5.87 -3.29
N GLU A 282 -20.17 6.40 -2.69
CA GLU A 282 -20.13 7.07 -1.39
C GLU A 282 -19.63 6.13 -0.28
N ASP A 283 -20.12 4.89 -0.25
CA ASP A 283 -19.72 3.93 0.77
C ASP A 283 -18.32 3.36 0.51
N LEU A 284 -17.94 3.14 -0.75
CA LEU A 284 -16.57 2.75 -1.12
C LEU A 284 -15.54 3.81 -0.69
N GLU A 285 -15.83 5.10 -0.94
CA GLU A 285 -14.96 6.21 -0.54
C GLU A 285 -14.91 6.36 0.98
N ALA A 286 -16.05 6.26 1.68
CA ALA A 286 -16.10 6.31 3.15
C ALA A 286 -15.32 5.15 3.78
N LYS A 287 -15.52 3.92 3.28
CA LYS A 287 -14.84 2.72 3.77
C LYS A 287 -13.35 2.74 3.47
N LEU A 288 -12.93 3.32 2.34
CA LEU A 288 -11.53 3.56 2.05
C LEU A 288 -10.89 4.55 3.04
N GLU A 289 -11.59 5.64 3.39
CA GLU A 289 -11.12 6.56 4.44
C GLU A 289 -10.85 5.82 5.75
N GLU A 290 -11.79 4.97 6.22
CA GLU A 290 -11.61 4.21 7.46
C GLU A 290 -10.33 3.36 7.45
N VAL A 291 -10.04 2.73 6.31
CA VAL A 291 -8.85 1.88 6.12
C VAL A 291 -7.57 2.72 6.08
N ILE A 292 -7.57 3.90 5.45
CA ILE A 292 -6.41 4.81 5.44
C ILE A 292 -6.04 5.26 6.86
N TRP A 293 -7.04 5.63 7.67
CA TRP A 293 -6.84 5.96 9.08
C TRP A 293 -6.29 4.77 9.87
N MET A 294 -6.89 3.59 9.70
CA MET A 294 -6.45 2.37 10.37
C MET A 294 -4.99 2.02 10.02
N ASN A 295 -4.64 2.04 8.74
CA ASN A 295 -3.28 1.72 8.29
C ASN A 295 -2.25 2.74 8.81
N THR A 296 -2.62 4.02 8.86
CA THR A 296 -1.75 5.07 9.40
C THR A 296 -1.57 4.92 10.91
N VAL A 297 -2.62 4.57 11.66
CA VAL A 297 -2.53 4.25 13.09
C VAL A 297 -1.60 3.05 13.32
N ILE A 298 -1.79 1.96 12.58
CA ILE A 298 -0.95 0.76 12.65
C ILE A 298 0.52 1.10 12.43
N TYR A 299 0.84 1.85 11.38
CA TYR A 299 2.21 2.21 11.03
C TYR A 299 2.82 3.23 12.01
N ALA A 300 2.18 4.38 12.20
CA ALA A 300 2.76 5.49 12.94
C ALA A 300 2.73 5.29 14.45
N ILE A 301 1.60 4.87 15.00
CA ILE A 301 1.44 4.70 16.45
C ILE A 301 2.11 3.38 16.87
N GLY A 302 1.95 2.32 16.08
CA GLY A 302 2.66 1.06 16.29
C GLY A 302 4.19 1.21 16.21
N GLY A 303 4.69 1.93 15.20
CA GLY A 303 6.11 2.22 15.05
C GLY A 303 6.66 3.08 16.19
N TYR A 304 5.90 4.06 16.68
CA TYR A 304 6.27 4.81 17.88
C TYR A 304 6.31 3.92 19.13
N ALA A 305 5.35 3.02 19.31
CA ALA A 305 5.32 2.12 20.46
C ALA A 305 6.51 1.15 20.47
N GLY A 306 6.88 0.63 19.30
CA GLY A 306 8.01 -0.27 19.13
C GLY A 306 9.35 0.39 18.85
N ARG A 307 9.48 1.72 19.06
CA ARG A 307 10.72 2.48 18.81
C ARG A 307 11.95 1.89 19.50
N GLU A 308 11.78 1.27 20.67
CA GLU A 308 12.88 0.62 21.40
C GLU A 308 13.43 -0.60 20.66
N GLN A 309 12.57 -1.30 19.93
CA GLN A 309 12.89 -2.50 19.13
C GLN A 309 13.44 -2.14 17.75
N GLY A 310 13.30 -0.89 17.32
CA GLY A 310 13.86 -0.42 16.05
C GLY A 310 15.38 -0.25 16.10
N HIS A 311 16.01 -0.22 14.93
CA HIS A 311 17.44 0.06 14.78
C HIS A 311 17.78 1.55 14.76
N ASP A 312 16.80 2.43 14.98
CA ASP A 312 17.04 3.85 15.20
C ASP A 312 17.85 4.05 16.49
N GLU A 313 19.06 4.59 16.35
CA GLU A 313 19.92 4.95 17.49
C GLU A 313 19.27 5.98 18.41
N LYS A 314 18.43 6.87 17.85
CA LYS A 314 17.71 7.91 18.61
C LYS A 314 16.46 7.34 19.29
N LYS A 315 16.09 6.09 19.00
CA LYS A 315 14.93 5.37 19.56
C LYS A 315 13.64 6.20 19.49
N LYS A 316 13.47 6.98 18.42
CA LYS A 316 12.29 7.82 18.21
C LYS A 316 11.17 7.08 17.50
N PHE A 317 11.54 6.20 16.56
CA PHE A 317 10.56 5.53 15.71
C PHE A 317 11.10 4.21 15.18
N ASN A 318 10.22 3.20 15.10
CA ASN A 318 10.45 1.99 14.32
C ASN A 318 9.68 2.12 13.00
N GLY A 319 10.42 2.35 11.92
CA GLY A 319 9.87 2.40 10.56
C GLY A 319 9.77 0.99 10.01
N ASP A 320 8.77 0.23 10.45
CA ASP A 320 8.61 -1.16 10.00
C ASP A 320 8.36 -1.22 8.49
N PHE A 321 9.26 -1.92 7.79
CA PHE A 321 9.26 -2.05 6.34
C PHE A 321 7.93 -2.61 5.82
N PHE A 322 7.30 -3.54 6.53
CA PHE A 322 6.07 -4.20 6.08
C PHE A 322 4.83 -3.36 6.37
N LEU A 323 4.71 -2.77 7.57
CA LEU A 323 3.56 -1.94 7.93
C LEU A 323 3.48 -0.65 7.12
N MET A 324 4.63 -0.07 6.74
CA MET A 324 4.63 1.08 5.81
C MET A 324 3.97 0.73 4.46
N HIS A 325 4.04 -0.54 4.01
CA HIS A 325 3.37 -0.94 2.78
C HIS A 325 1.84 -0.82 2.86
N LEU A 326 1.23 -0.84 4.05
CA LEU A 326 -0.20 -0.56 4.23
C LEU A 326 -0.54 0.91 3.94
N VAL A 327 0.40 1.82 4.22
CA VAL A 327 0.25 3.25 3.90
C VAL A 327 0.47 3.47 2.41
N THR A 328 1.54 2.91 1.85
CA THR A 328 1.86 3.13 0.43
C THR A 328 0.86 2.49 -0.50
N SER A 329 0.47 1.24 -0.27
CA SER A 329 -0.54 0.59 -1.11
C SER A 329 -1.94 1.22 -0.97
N GLY A 330 -2.26 1.80 0.20
CA GLY A 330 -3.52 2.50 0.44
C GLY A 330 -3.74 3.69 -0.49
N LEU A 331 -2.67 4.41 -0.86
CA LEU A 331 -2.71 5.50 -1.84
C LEU A 331 -3.21 5.04 -3.21
N LEU A 332 -2.96 3.80 -3.61
CA LEU A 332 -3.27 3.32 -4.95
C LEU A 332 -4.66 2.67 -5.05
N VAL A 333 -5.27 2.31 -3.92
CA VAL A 333 -6.62 1.72 -3.89
C VAL A 333 -7.67 2.59 -4.58
N PRO A 334 -7.76 3.93 -4.35
CA PRO A 334 -8.76 4.77 -5.02
C PRO A 334 -8.74 4.65 -6.56
N SER A 335 -7.56 4.58 -7.17
CA SER A 335 -7.43 4.45 -8.63
C SER A 335 -7.96 3.12 -9.16
N LEU A 336 -7.83 2.05 -8.38
CA LEU A 336 -8.41 0.75 -8.71
C LEU A 336 -9.93 0.74 -8.50
N LEU A 337 -10.44 1.38 -7.43
CA LEU A 337 -11.88 1.49 -7.20
C LEU A 337 -12.59 2.21 -8.37
N GLU A 338 -11.98 3.26 -8.93
CA GLU A 338 -12.52 3.96 -10.11
C GLU A 338 -12.36 3.18 -11.42
N THR A 339 -11.50 2.17 -11.45
CA THR A 339 -11.27 1.33 -12.64
C THR A 339 -12.19 0.10 -12.67
N LEU A 340 -12.55 -0.43 -11.51
CA LEU A 340 -13.28 -1.70 -11.38
C LEU A 340 -14.79 -1.48 -11.36
N SER A 341 -15.58 -2.51 -11.69
CA SER A 341 -17.02 -2.43 -11.45
C SER A 341 -17.31 -2.33 -9.94
N PRO A 342 -18.43 -1.74 -9.51
CA PRO A 342 -18.72 -1.54 -8.09
C PRO A 342 -18.67 -2.81 -7.23
N ASN A 343 -19.11 -3.95 -7.76
CA ASN A 343 -19.04 -5.23 -7.04
C ASN A 343 -17.59 -5.73 -6.89
N THR A 344 -16.78 -5.57 -7.93
CA THR A 344 -15.37 -5.92 -7.88
C THR A 344 -14.59 -4.96 -6.97
N ALA A 345 -14.97 -3.68 -6.93
CA ALA A 345 -14.41 -2.68 -6.03
C ALA A 345 -14.68 -3.03 -4.55
N VAL A 346 -15.90 -3.47 -4.21
CA VAL A 346 -16.24 -4.00 -2.87
C VAL A 346 -15.31 -5.16 -2.49
N LEU A 347 -15.10 -6.07 -3.43
CA LEU A 347 -14.27 -7.24 -3.23
C LEU A 347 -12.80 -6.88 -3.00
N LEU A 348 -12.25 -5.97 -3.83
CA LEU A 348 -10.92 -5.42 -3.64
C LEU A 348 -10.78 -4.83 -2.23
N LEU A 349 -11.73 -3.98 -1.82
CA LEU A 349 -11.63 -3.26 -0.56
C LEU A 349 -11.72 -4.19 0.66
N ARG A 350 -12.64 -5.18 0.64
CA ARG A 350 -12.73 -6.21 1.70
C ARG A 350 -11.49 -7.09 1.76
N THR A 351 -10.92 -7.43 0.60
CA THR A 351 -9.66 -8.20 0.51
C THR A 351 -8.52 -7.39 1.12
N TYR A 352 -8.39 -6.13 0.71
CA TYR A 352 -7.36 -5.20 1.18
C TYR A 352 -7.43 -4.97 2.69
N PHE A 353 -8.62 -4.72 3.22
CA PHE A 353 -8.86 -4.58 4.66
C PHE A 353 -8.42 -5.83 5.44
N THR A 354 -8.78 -7.02 4.95
CA THR A 354 -8.40 -8.29 5.60
C THR A 354 -6.89 -8.50 5.57
N VAL A 355 -6.20 -8.20 4.45
CA VAL A 355 -4.74 -8.27 4.38
C VAL A 355 -4.09 -7.31 5.37
N ALA A 356 -4.62 -6.09 5.53
CA ALA A 356 -4.09 -5.13 6.50
C ALA A 356 -4.17 -5.65 7.94
N LEU A 357 -5.29 -6.28 8.32
CA LEU A 357 -5.45 -6.91 9.63
C LEU A 357 -4.50 -8.08 9.84
N VAL A 358 -4.35 -8.95 8.84
CA VAL A 358 -3.41 -10.09 8.89
C VAL A 358 -1.99 -9.59 9.05
N LEU A 359 -1.59 -8.58 8.28
CA LEU A 359 -0.23 -8.03 8.36
C LEU A 359 0.02 -7.38 9.72
N TYR A 360 -0.96 -6.65 10.27
CA TYR A 360 -0.86 -6.11 11.62
C TYR A 360 -0.57 -7.19 12.68
N VAL A 361 -1.30 -8.31 12.63
CA VAL A 361 -1.08 -9.44 13.55
C VAL A 361 0.27 -10.14 13.26
N ALA A 362 0.59 -10.38 11.98
CA ALA A 362 1.81 -11.06 11.55
C ALA A 362 3.08 -10.27 11.86
N ARG A 363 2.99 -8.94 12.00
CA ARG A 363 4.09 -8.10 12.47
C ARG A 363 4.18 -7.99 13.99
N GLY A 364 3.36 -8.73 14.73
CA GLY A 364 3.43 -8.80 16.19
C GLY A 364 2.42 -7.90 16.91
N ARG A 365 1.44 -7.34 16.18
CA ARG A 365 0.35 -6.54 16.76
C ARG A 365 0.90 -5.43 17.68
N PRO A 366 1.75 -4.50 17.18
CA PRO A 366 2.36 -3.49 18.02
C PRO A 366 1.32 -2.72 18.85
N ALA A 367 1.74 -2.33 20.06
CA ALA A 367 0.93 -1.50 20.94
C ALA A 367 0.52 -0.18 20.26
N LEU A 368 -0.66 0.33 20.62
CA LEU A 368 -1.22 1.56 20.02
C LEU A 368 -1.46 2.64 21.10
N PRO A 369 -0.40 3.18 21.76
CA PRO A 369 -0.54 4.19 22.81
C PRO A 369 -0.81 5.58 22.21
N ILE A 370 -2.05 5.81 21.75
CA ILE A 370 -2.44 7.03 21.01
C ILE A 370 -2.14 8.30 21.81
N LEU A 371 -2.48 8.32 23.10
CA LEU A 371 -2.22 9.48 23.97
C LEU A 371 -0.73 9.83 24.05
N ASP A 372 0.13 8.84 24.26
CA ASP A 372 1.57 9.08 24.40
C ASP A 372 2.22 9.48 23.08
N PHE A 373 1.75 8.92 21.96
CA PHE A 373 2.16 9.34 20.63
C PHE A 373 1.89 10.84 20.41
N TYR A 374 0.69 11.31 20.72
CA TYR A 374 0.32 12.72 20.54
C TYR A 374 1.06 13.66 21.49
N LYS A 375 1.36 13.22 22.72
CA LYS A 375 2.17 13.98 23.68
C LYS A 375 3.64 14.09 23.27
N SER A 376 4.17 13.08 22.57
CA SER A 376 5.61 12.93 22.31
C SER A 376 6.03 13.33 20.90
N THR A 377 5.08 13.65 20.02
CA THR A 377 5.33 14.07 18.64
C THR A 377 4.88 15.51 18.41
N THR A 378 5.27 16.10 17.28
CA THR A 378 4.84 17.46 16.88
C THR A 378 4.11 17.42 15.54
N SER A 379 3.10 18.28 15.38
CA SER A 379 2.43 18.52 14.09
C SER A 379 3.14 19.58 13.23
N MET A 380 4.12 20.28 13.80
CA MET A 380 4.92 21.31 13.13
C MET A 380 6.41 20.93 13.18
N PRO A 381 6.82 19.85 12.49
CA PRO A 381 8.23 19.50 12.38
C PRO A 381 9.01 20.57 11.61
N THR A 382 10.30 20.66 11.93
CA THR A 382 11.27 21.48 11.21
C THR A 382 12.37 20.58 10.66
N ALA A 383 12.85 20.87 9.46
CA ALA A 383 14.00 20.18 8.91
C ALA A 383 15.25 20.46 9.79
N PRO A 384 16.19 19.52 9.92
CA PRO A 384 17.47 19.81 10.57
C PRO A 384 18.29 20.79 9.73
N GLY A 385 19.18 21.53 10.38
CA GLY A 385 20.08 22.49 9.72
C GLY A 385 19.87 23.93 10.16
N MET A 386 20.48 24.86 9.43
CA MET A 386 20.36 26.29 9.72
C MET A 386 19.09 26.87 9.10
N ASP A 387 18.25 27.45 9.95
CA ASP A 387 17.09 28.22 9.52
C ASP A 387 17.51 29.48 8.74
N PRO A 388 16.71 29.91 7.75
CA PRO A 388 16.93 31.19 7.08
C PRO A 388 16.75 32.34 8.07
N SER A 389 17.48 33.45 7.86
CA SER A 389 17.30 34.70 8.63
C SER A 389 16.16 35.53 8.03
N PRO A 390 14.97 35.61 8.66
CA PRO A 390 13.84 36.33 8.08
C PRO A 390 14.01 37.84 8.20
N ALA A 391 13.51 38.58 7.20
CA ALA A 391 13.46 40.03 7.24
C ALA A 391 12.40 40.53 8.24
N PRO A 392 12.50 41.79 8.76
CA PRO A 392 11.61 42.31 9.82
C PRO A 392 10.10 42.34 9.53
N LYS A 393 9.65 42.02 8.31
CA LYS A 393 8.23 42.00 7.91
C LYS A 393 7.75 40.60 7.47
N THR A 394 8.57 39.57 7.65
CA THR A 394 8.18 38.19 7.34
C THR A 394 7.14 37.69 8.36
N LEU A 395 6.10 37.01 7.89
CA LEU A 395 5.06 36.43 8.74
C LEU A 395 5.61 35.25 9.56
N PRO A 396 5.22 35.09 10.83
CA PRO A 396 5.55 33.90 11.62
C PRO A 396 4.59 32.72 11.33
N PRO A 397 5.05 31.46 11.47
CA PRO A 397 6.45 31.08 11.65
C PRO A 397 7.20 31.21 10.31
N ALA A 398 8.33 31.91 10.34
CA ALA A 398 9.03 32.32 9.11
C ALA A 398 9.83 31.19 8.45
N THR A 399 10.19 30.15 9.19
CA THR A 399 11.12 29.10 8.76
C THR A 399 10.39 27.85 8.24
N ALA A 400 9.24 27.51 8.83
CA ALA A 400 8.40 26.38 8.42
C ALA A 400 6.90 26.69 8.58
N PRO A 401 6.32 27.61 7.78
CA PRO A 401 4.89 27.93 7.83
C PRO A 401 3.99 26.78 7.38
N ASN A 402 4.50 25.88 6.54
CA ASN A 402 3.85 24.63 6.17
C ASN A 402 4.82 23.47 6.47
N PRO A 403 4.45 22.54 7.37
CA PRO A 403 5.34 21.46 7.78
C PRO A 403 5.65 20.44 6.68
N TRP A 404 4.82 20.35 5.64
CA TRP A 404 5.00 19.40 4.54
C TRP A 404 6.08 19.80 3.54
N LEU A 405 6.31 21.10 3.34
CA LEU A 405 7.18 21.56 2.24
C LEU A 405 8.61 21.02 2.40
N HIS A 406 9.15 21.05 3.61
CA HIS A 406 10.49 20.52 3.88
C HIS A 406 10.55 18.99 3.79
N ILE A 407 9.51 18.29 4.28
CA ILE A 407 9.41 16.83 4.18
C ILE A 407 9.41 16.39 2.70
N LEU A 408 8.57 17.01 1.87
CA LEU A 408 8.49 16.67 0.44
C LEU A 408 9.78 17.06 -0.30
N GLN A 409 10.41 18.17 0.10
CA GLN A 409 11.65 18.63 -0.52
C GLN A 409 12.82 17.68 -0.27
N THR A 410 12.96 17.13 0.94
CA THR A 410 13.99 16.11 1.23
C THR A 410 13.67 14.78 0.54
N THR A 411 12.39 14.41 0.52
CA THR A 411 11.88 13.19 -0.11
C THR A 411 12.21 13.10 -1.60
N LEU A 412 12.05 14.21 -2.33
CA LEU A 412 12.24 14.26 -3.79
C LEU A 412 13.63 13.80 -4.25
N VAL A 413 14.65 13.98 -3.42
CA VAL A 413 16.05 13.68 -3.76
C VAL A 413 16.62 12.54 -2.90
N HIS A 414 15.80 11.91 -2.06
CA HIS A 414 16.22 10.80 -1.23
C HIS A 414 16.25 9.50 -2.07
N PRO A 415 17.35 8.71 -2.04
CA PRO A 415 17.52 7.55 -2.91
C PRO A 415 16.61 6.36 -2.55
N ASP A 416 16.13 6.28 -1.30
CA ASP A 416 15.20 5.23 -0.85
C ASP A 416 13.82 5.35 -1.54
N GLU A 417 13.52 4.38 -2.39
CA GLU A 417 12.29 4.28 -3.16
C GLU A 417 11.04 4.05 -2.31
N HIS A 418 11.17 3.55 -1.09
CA HIS A 418 10.04 3.36 -0.19
C HIS A 418 9.65 4.65 0.51
N LEU A 419 10.62 5.52 0.82
CA LEU A 419 10.38 6.81 1.45
C LEU A 419 9.49 7.69 0.58
N CYS A 420 9.79 7.84 -0.71
CA CYS A 420 8.99 8.69 -1.60
C CYS A 420 7.54 8.20 -1.73
N LYS A 421 7.33 6.87 -1.78
CA LYS A 421 5.98 6.28 -1.74
C LYS A 421 5.26 6.63 -0.45
N ALA A 422 5.91 6.45 0.71
CA ALA A 422 5.31 6.65 2.02
C ALA A 422 4.92 8.12 2.23
N GLN A 423 5.84 9.04 1.91
CA GLN A 423 5.62 10.47 2.09
C GLN A 423 4.56 11.01 1.14
N ARG A 424 4.52 10.52 -0.10
CA ARG A 424 3.44 10.82 -1.05
C ARG A 424 2.08 10.38 -0.51
N ALA A 425 1.99 9.16 0.02
CA ALA A 425 0.76 8.60 0.56
C ALA A 425 0.25 9.37 1.79
N LEU A 426 1.14 9.71 2.72
CA LEU A 426 0.82 10.47 3.91
C LEU A 426 0.42 11.92 3.57
N ALA A 427 1.12 12.57 2.64
CA ALA A 427 0.77 13.92 2.18
C ALA A 427 -0.61 13.92 1.52
N HIS A 428 -0.90 12.98 0.62
CA HIS A 428 -2.23 12.84 0.01
C HIS A 428 -3.33 12.65 1.05
N SER A 429 -3.09 11.78 2.03
CA SER A 429 -4.05 11.55 3.13
C SER A 429 -4.27 12.81 3.98
N ALA A 430 -3.23 13.62 4.17
CA ALA A 430 -3.33 14.91 4.86
C ALA A 430 -4.15 15.94 4.07
N GLU A 431 -4.09 15.94 2.74
CA GLU A 431 -4.91 16.86 1.95
C GLU A 431 -6.40 16.51 1.99
N LEU A 432 -6.72 15.23 2.11
CA LEU A 432 -8.11 14.78 2.27
C LEU A 432 -8.62 14.94 3.70
N TYR A 433 -7.79 14.57 4.68
CA TYR A 433 -8.25 14.31 6.05
C TYR A 433 -7.51 15.11 7.12
N GLY A 434 -6.58 16.00 6.74
CA GLY A 434 -5.79 16.83 7.65
C GLY A 434 -6.61 17.85 8.44
N GLY A 435 -7.81 18.18 7.95
CA GLY A 435 -8.78 19.02 8.66
C GLY A 435 -9.66 18.26 9.67
N ALA A 436 -9.52 16.94 9.80
CA ALA A 436 -10.34 16.17 10.72
C ALA A 436 -10.06 16.56 12.19
N PRO A 437 -11.08 16.95 12.99
CA PRO A 437 -10.88 17.34 14.37
C PRO A 437 -10.76 16.11 15.28
N ALA A 438 -10.10 16.29 16.43
CA ALA A 438 -10.20 15.35 17.54
C ALA A 438 -11.67 15.14 17.95
N GLY A 439 -11.99 13.94 18.46
CA GLY A 439 -13.32 13.50 18.83
C GLY A 439 -14.09 12.80 17.70
N ARG A 440 -13.66 12.93 16.44
CA ARG A 440 -14.32 12.30 15.28
C ARG A 440 -14.46 10.77 15.44
N PHE A 441 -13.47 10.13 16.05
CA PHE A 441 -13.42 8.67 16.23
C PHE A 441 -13.76 8.20 17.64
N ALA A 442 -14.44 9.03 18.45
CA ALA A 442 -14.82 8.67 19.82
C ALA A 442 -15.71 7.41 19.93
N HIS A 443 -16.43 7.07 18.86
CA HIS A 443 -17.21 5.83 18.77
C HIS A 443 -16.32 4.57 18.83
N ALA A 444 -15.06 4.66 18.39
CA ALA A 444 -14.11 3.54 18.40
C ALA A 444 -13.36 3.40 19.73
N SER A 445 -13.41 4.40 20.61
CA SER A 445 -12.65 4.45 21.87
C SER A 445 -12.94 3.32 22.84
N LYS A 446 -14.12 2.70 22.71
CA LYS A 446 -14.48 1.51 23.49
C LYS A 446 -13.55 0.33 23.22
N ASP A 447 -13.15 0.15 21.96
CA ASP A 447 -12.35 -0.98 21.51
C ASP A 447 -10.89 -0.56 21.23
N LEU A 448 -10.63 0.72 20.93
CA LEU A 448 -9.31 1.27 20.68
C LEU A 448 -9.07 2.50 21.58
N GLU A 449 -8.41 2.28 22.72
CA GLU A 449 -8.17 3.33 23.72
C GLU A 449 -7.48 4.57 23.10
N GLY A 450 -8.05 5.75 23.36
CA GLY A 450 -7.53 7.03 22.86
C GLY A 450 -7.93 7.37 21.42
N ALA A 451 -8.79 6.58 20.75
CA ALA A 451 -9.25 6.87 19.39
C ALA A 451 -9.88 8.28 19.26
N GLU A 452 -10.49 8.80 20.31
CA GLU A 452 -11.03 10.17 20.37
C GLU A 452 -9.96 11.26 20.23
N LEU A 453 -8.68 10.94 20.43
CA LEU A 453 -7.57 11.88 20.29
C LEU A 453 -7.04 11.95 18.86
N LEU A 454 -7.41 11.00 18.00
CA LEU A 454 -7.00 11.00 16.60
C LEU A 454 -7.57 12.23 15.88
N ASP A 455 -6.70 12.93 15.18
CA ASP A 455 -6.99 14.12 14.38
C ASP A 455 -6.16 14.13 13.10
N GLY A 456 -6.43 15.07 12.19
CA GLY A 456 -5.76 15.18 10.91
C GLY A 456 -4.24 15.40 10.99
N THR A 457 -3.70 15.77 12.16
CA THR A 457 -2.25 15.92 12.34
C THR A 457 -1.50 14.58 12.43
N LEU A 458 -2.22 13.46 12.54
CA LEU A 458 -1.63 12.10 12.50
C LEU A 458 -0.69 11.92 11.30
N PHE A 459 -1.11 12.38 10.11
CA PHE A 459 -0.37 12.15 8.87
C PHE A 459 0.98 12.89 8.85
N VAL A 460 1.02 14.15 9.29
CA VAL A 460 2.28 14.92 9.32
C VAL A 460 3.23 14.42 10.41
N ARG A 461 2.68 13.96 11.54
CA ARG A 461 3.48 13.31 12.61
C ARG A 461 4.13 12.03 12.10
N ALA A 462 3.35 11.19 11.41
CA ALA A 462 3.85 9.96 10.77
C ALA A 462 4.93 10.27 9.72
N ALA A 463 4.69 11.27 8.87
CA ALA A 463 5.60 11.71 7.83
C ALA A 463 6.93 12.21 8.40
N SER A 464 6.89 13.04 9.44
CA SER A 464 8.08 13.53 10.14
C SER A 464 8.89 12.40 10.76
N LEU A 465 8.25 11.48 11.48
CA LEU A 465 8.94 10.34 12.09
C LEU A 465 9.57 9.43 11.03
N THR A 466 8.91 9.27 9.89
CA THR A 466 9.44 8.50 8.76
C THR A 466 10.67 9.19 8.16
N ALA A 467 10.64 10.51 7.96
CA ALA A 467 11.80 11.27 7.47
C ALA A 467 12.97 11.22 8.47
N ASP A 468 12.71 11.44 9.76
CA ASP A 468 13.71 11.28 10.83
C ASP A 468 14.36 9.90 10.82
N ARG A 469 13.55 8.85 10.58
CA ARG A 469 14.00 7.46 10.60
C ARG A 469 14.90 7.11 9.43
N LEU A 470 14.62 7.62 8.22
CA LEU A 470 15.38 7.32 7.01
C LEU A 470 16.54 8.30 6.78
N GLY A 471 16.50 9.45 7.46
CA GLY A 471 17.53 10.48 7.39
C GLY A 471 17.12 11.64 6.48
N TRP A 472 17.30 12.85 6.96
CA TRP A 472 17.12 14.07 6.17
C TRP A 472 18.34 14.31 5.26
N MET A 473 18.49 13.48 4.23
CA MET A 473 19.71 13.45 3.41
C MET A 473 20.01 14.75 2.67
N ARG A 474 18.95 15.42 2.16
CA ARG A 474 19.12 16.75 1.55
C ARG A 474 19.72 17.75 2.54
N GLU A 475 19.34 17.63 3.81
CA GLU A 475 19.76 18.49 4.90
C GLU A 475 21.09 18.04 5.55
N GLY A 476 21.70 16.97 5.02
CA GLY A 476 23.04 16.52 5.39
C GLY A 476 23.10 15.39 6.43
N GLU A 477 21.97 14.77 6.78
CA GLU A 477 22.01 13.50 7.53
C GLU A 477 22.42 12.32 6.63
N GLU A 478 23.01 11.28 7.22
CA GLU A 478 23.32 10.04 6.50
C GLU A 478 22.05 9.25 6.17
N GLN A 479 22.12 8.47 5.10
CA GLN A 479 21.08 7.51 4.75
C GLN A 479 20.95 6.45 5.84
N ARG A 480 19.72 6.16 6.26
CA ARG A 480 19.38 5.05 7.15
C ARG A 480 18.42 4.08 6.45
N SER A 481 18.18 2.92 7.05
CA SER A 481 17.38 1.83 6.44
C SER A 481 16.12 1.53 7.25
N TRP A 482 15.09 0.95 6.64
CA TRP A 482 13.88 0.49 7.32
C TRP A 482 14.13 -0.63 8.35
N ASP A 483 13.18 -0.81 9.28
CA ASP A 483 13.20 -1.86 10.30
C ASP A 483 12.49 -3.14 9.78
N HIS A 484 13.11 -4.31 9.93
CA HIS A 484 12.62 -5.56 9.30
C HIS A 484 12.20 -6.65 10.30
N ILE A 485 12.60 -6.54 11.57
CA ILE A 485 12.46 -7.62 12.56
C ILE A 485 11.00 -7.82 12.99
N GLY A 486 10.21 -6.75 13.07
CA GLY A 486 8.82 -6.77 13.55
C GLY A 486 8.76 -6.52 15.06
N PHE A 487 7.55 -6.62 15.63
CA PHE A 487 7.27 -6.25 17.02
C PHE A 487 7.15 -7.48 17.92
N PHE A 488 8.23 -8.26 18.00
CA PHE A 488 8.29 -9.52 18.74
C PHE A 488 9.10 -9.36 20.04
N ARG A 489 8.85 -10.22 21.02
CA ARG A 489 9.74 -10.29 22.19
C ARG A 489 11.11 -10.82 21.74
N PRO A 490 12.22 -10.23 22.21
CA PRO A 490 13.54 -10.84 22.04
C PRO A 490 13.53 -12.26 22.61
N THR A 491 14.11 -13.21 21.89
CA THR A 491 14.29 -14.60 22.34
C THR A 491 15.34 -14.70 23.44
#